data_AF-A0A8T4G859-F1
#
_entry.id   AF-A0A8T4G859-F1
#
_cell.length_a   1.000
_cell.length_b   1.000
_cell.length_c   1.000
_cell.angle_alpha   90.00
_cell.angle_beta   90.00
_cell.angle_gamma   90.00
#
_symmetry.space_group_name_H-M   'P 1'
#
loop_
_entity.id
_entity.type
_entity.pdbx_description
1 polymer ?
#
loop_
_entity_poly.entity_id
_entity_poly.type
_entity_poly.pdbx_seq_one_letter_code
_entity_poly.pdbx_strand_id
1 'polypeptide(L)'
;MGRKRIYEVVKHMPAEELDKRIKKLEKDTRVLKRLYFVRHLYRGMSVEEAANLVGVTKATGYAWLKRWNSRGYKGLIPEFGGGRPS
;
A
#
# COMPACT_ATOMS: atom_id res chain seq x y z
N MET A 1 26.61 24.20 14.49
CA MET A 1 25.53 24.07 13.49
C MET A 1 26.14 23.65 12.17
N GLY A 2 25.84 22.46 11.65
CA GLY A 2 26.45 21.96 10.40
C GLY A 2 25.95 22.72 9.18
N ARG A 3 26.85 23.11 8.27
CA ARG A 3 26.50 23.71 6.97
C ARG A 3 25.59 22.76 6.18
N LYS A 4 24.41 23.25 5.80
CA LYS A 4 23.49 22.52 4.91
C LYS A 4 24.13 22.44 3.53
N ARG A 5 24.48 21.24 3.08
CA ARG A 5 24.95 21.02 1.70
C ARG A 5 23.77 21.26 0.75
N ILE A 6 23.96 22.18 -0.20
CA ILE A 6 23.02 22.43 -1.29
C ILE A 6 23.55 21.63 -2.47
N TYR A 7 22.75 20.68 -2.96
CA TYR A 7 23.07 19.92 -4.15
C TYR A 7 22.32 20.53 -5.33
N GLU A 8 23.00 20.64 -6.47
CA GLU A 8 22.34 20.94 -7.74
C GLU A 8 21.56 19.71 -8.20
N VAL A 9 20.28 19.89 -8.53
CA VAL A 9 19.40 18.81 -8.99
C VAL A 9 18.88 19.16 -10.38
N VAL A 10 19.30 18.38 -11.38
CA VAL A 10 18.80 18.50 -12.75
C VAL A 10 17.38 17.95 -12.80
N LYS A 11 16.42 18.79 -13.23
CA LYS A 11 15.01 18.40 -13.34
C LYS A 11 14.75 17.71 -14.67
N HIS A 12 14.90 16.38 -14.70
CA HIS A 12 14.57 15.56 -15.87
C HIS A 12 13.06 15.44 -16.14
N MET A 13 12.21 15.84 -15.20
CA MET A 13 10.76 15.89 -15.35
C MET A 13 10.14 16.98 -14.46
N PRO A 14 8.92 17.46 -14.78
CA PRO A 14 8.17 18.35 -13.91
C PRO A 14 7.83 17.69 -12.56
N ALA A 15 7.78 18.50 -11.49
CA ALA A 15 7.46 18.02 -10.15
C ALA A 15 6.09 17.32 -10.08
N GLU A 16 5.09 17.83 -10.81
CA GLU A 16 3.77 17.21 -10.87
C GLU A 16 3.78 15.81 -11.49
N GLU A 17 4.65 15.58 -12.48
CA GLU A 17 4.80 14.27 -13.11
C GLU A 17 5.49 13.30 -12.15
N LEU A 18 6.54 13.77 -11.46
CA LEU A 18 7.20 13.02 -10.40
C LEU A 18 6.20 12.59 -9.32
N ASP A 19 5.38 13.52 -8.82
CA ASP A 19 4.37 13.25 -7.80
C ASP A 19 3.30 12.26 -8.27
N LYS A 20 2.83 12.39 -9.52
CA LYS A 20 1.89 11.43 -10.12
C LYS A 20 2.51 10.02 -10.19
N ARG A 21 3.79 9.93 -10.55
CA ARG A 21 4.51 8.66 -10.65
C ARG A 21 4.74 8.02 -9.29
N ILE A 22 5.10 8.81 -8.28
CA ILE A 22 5.21 8.37 -6.88
C ILE A 22 3.86 7.81 -6.41
N LYS A 23 2.77 8.59 -6.53
CA LYS A 23 1.44 8.16 -6.10
C LYS A 23 0.98 6.86 -6.77
N LYS A 24 1.28 6.69 -8.06
CA LYS A 24 0.97 5.46 -8.80
C LYS A 24 1.75 4.27 -8.23
N LEU A 25 3.07 4.39 -8.07
CA LEU A 25 3.90 3.30 -7.56
C LEU A 25 3.59 2.96 -6.11
N GLU A 26 3.28 3.94 -5.27
CA GLU A 26 2.81 3.70 -3.90
C GLU A 26 1.51 2.90 -3.89
N LYS A 27 0.55 3.26 -4.75
CA LYS A 27 -0.71 2.52 -4.88
C LYS A 27 -0.46 1.08 -5.33
N ASP A 28 0.37 0.89 -6.35
CA ASP A 28 0.70 -0.43 -6.89
C ASP A 28 1.41 -1.28 -5.83
N THR A 29 2.35 -0.71 -5.08
CA THR A 29 3.05 -1.38 -3.97
C THR A 29 2.08 -1.79 -2.85
N ARG A 30 1.09 -0.94 -2.50
CA ARG A 30 0.05 -1.27 -1.52
C ARG A 30 -0.81 -2.45 -1.98
N VAL A 31 -1.16 -2.51 -3.26
CA VAL A 31 -1.93 -3.63 -3.84
C VAL A 31 -1.08 -4.90 -3.87
N LEU A 32 0.18 -4.81 -4.29
CA LEU A 32 1.13 -5.94 -4.28
C LEU A 32 1.26 -6.55 -2.88
N LYS A 33 1.43 -5.70 -1.86
CA LYS A 33 1.48 -6.11 -0.45
C LYS A 33 0.23 -6.90 -0.04
N ARG A 34 -0.96 -6.44 -0.44
CA ARG A 34 -2.24 -7.13 -0.17
C ARG A 34 -2.37 -8.45 -0.92
N LEU A 35 -1.82 -8.57 -2.13
CA LEU A 35 -1.78 -9.83 -2.89
C LEU A 35 -0.89 -10.86 -2.20
N TYR A 36 0.28 -10.47 -1.68
CA TYR A 36 1.12 -11.38 -0.90
C TYR A 36 0.37 -11.89 0.33
N PHE A 37 -0.36 -11.03 1.04
CA PHE A 37 -1.22 -11.46 2.15
C PHE A 37 -2.22 -12.55 1.72
N VAL A 38 -2.95 -12.35 0.62
CA VAL A 38 -3.89 -13.38 0.09
C VAL A 38 -3.14 -14.66 -0.32
N ARG A 39 -1.96 -14.55 -0.93
CA ARG A 39 -1.13 -15.71 -1.29
C ARG A 39 -0.72 -16.52 -0.06
N HIS A 40 -0.41 -15.87 1.06
CA HIS A 40 -0.12 -16.55 2.32
C HIS A 40 -1.33 -17.32 2.84
N LEU A 41 -2.53 -16.73 2.78
CA LEU A 41 -3.77 -17.43 3.14
C LEU A 41 -4.05 -18.64 2.23
N TYR A 42 -3.81 -18.53 0.92
CA TYR A 42 -3.93 -19.65 -0.02
C TYR A 42 -2.95 -20.79 0.25
N ARG A 43 -1.87 -20.52 0.98
CA ARG A 43 -0.93 -21.54 1.46
C ARG A 43 -1.35 -22.18 2.79
N GLY A 44 -2.54 -21.86 3.30
CA GLY A 44 -3.07 -22.41 4.55
C GLY A 44 -2.61 -21.68 5.82
N MET A 45 -1.91 -20.55 5.70
CA MET A 45 -1.50 -19.76 6.87
C MET A 45 -2.71 -19.10 7.54
N SER A 46 -2.62 -18.91 8.85
CA SER A 46 -3.61 -18.11 9.59
C SER A 46 -3.56 -16.63 9.17
N VAL A 47 -4.64 -15.91 9.45
CA VAL A 47 -4.72 -14.45 9.20
C VAL A 47 -3.63 -13.69 9.94
N GLU A 48 -3.26 -14.15 11.14
CA GLU A 48 -2.23 -13.53 11.96
C GLU A 48 -0.83 -13.71 11.37
N GLU A 49 -0.46 -14.94 10.99
CA GLU A 49 0.82 -15.22 10.33
C GLU A 49 0.94 -14.47 9.01
N ALA A 50 -0.11 -14.50 8.17
CA ALA A 50 -0.13 -13.80 6.90
C ALA A 50 0.00 -12.28 7.08
N ALA A 51 -0.64 -11.71 8.10
CA ALA A 51 -0.54 -10.28 8.43
C ALA A 51 0.87 -9.90 8.92
N ASN A 52 1.47 -10.74 9.76
CA ASN A 52 2.83 -10.54 10.26
C ASN A 52 3.86 -10.59 9.12
N LEU A 53 3.73 -11.52 8.17
CA LEU A 53 4.64 -11.66 7.02
C LEU A 53 4.63 -10.44 6.10
N VAL A 54 3.49 -9.76 5.97
CA VAL A 54 3.42 -8.50 5.24
C VAL A 54 3.62 -7.29 6.15
N GLY A 55 3.89 -7.45 7.45
CA GLY A 55 4.09 -6.31 8.36
C GLY A 55 2.86 -5.42 8.48
N VAL A 56 1.70 -6.00 8.79
CA VAL A 56 0.49 -5.29 9.22
C VAL A 56 -0.10 -5.96 10.47
N THR A 57 -0.96 -5.25 11.20
CA THR A 57 -1.60 -5.81 12.38
C THR A 57 -2.62 -6.90 12.02
N LYS A 58 -2.87 -7.85 12.94
CA LYS A 58 -3.92 -8.88 12.81
C LYS A 58 -5.28 -8.29 12.44
N ALA A 59 -5.68 -7.19 13.07
CA ALA A 59 -6.93 -6.48 12.76
C ALA A 59 -6.99 -5.99 11.31
N THR A 60 -5.87 -5.46 10.78
CA THR A 60 -5.75 -5.07 9.37
C THR A 60 -5.87 -6.28 8.44
N GLY A 61 -5.24 -7.40 8.81
CA GLY A 61 -5.33 -8.67 8.09
C GLY A 61 -6.78 -9.16 7.98
N TYR A 62 -7.55 -9.17 9.07
CA TYR A 62 -8.98 -9.54 9.02
C TYR A 62 -9.80 -8.59 8.16
N ALA A 63 -9.53 -7.28 8.21
CA ALA A 63 -10.21 -6.32 7.35
C ALA A 63 -9.91 -6.57 5.86
N TRP A 64 -8.67 -6.93 5.52
CA TRP A 64 -8.28 -7.29 4.15
C TRP A 64 -8.94 -8.58 3.71
N LEU A 65 -8.95 -9.62 4.55
CA LEU A 65 -9.64 -10.88 4.28
C LEU A 65 -11.13 -10.66 4.01
N LYS A 66 -11.80 -9.88 4.87
CA LYS A 66 -13.23 -9.56 4.68
C LYS A 66 -13.49 -8.88 3.33
N ARG A 67 -12.64 -7.93 2.94
CA ARG A 67 -12.75 -7.22 1.65
C ARG A 67 -12.44 -8.12 0.45
N TRP A 68 -11.46 -9.02 0.60
CA TRP A 68 -11.13 -10.02 -0.41
C TRP A 68 -12.31 -10.97 -0.63
N ASN A 69 -12.87 -11.54 0.44
CA ASN A 69 -13.98 -12.48 0.33
C ASN A 69 -15.25 -11.83 -0.25
N SER A 70 -15.47 -10.53 -0.02
CA SER A 70 -16.66 -9.85 -0.54
C SER A 70 -16.52 -9.32 -1.97
N ARG A 71 -15.32 -8.91 -2.40
CA ARG A 71 -15.11 -8.16 -3.66
C ARG A 71 -13.93 -8.65 -4.51
N GLY A 72 -13.27 -9.72 -4.10
CA GLY A 72 -12.06 -10.25 -4.73
C GLY A 72 -10.97 -9.19 -4.87
N TYR A 73 -10.33 -9.14 -6.03
CA TYR A 73 -9.26 -8.20 -6.35
C TYR A 73 -9.65 -6.73 -6.16
N LYS A 74 -10.90 -6.35 -6.51
CA LYS A 74 -11.38 -4.97 -6.31
C LYS A 74 -11.35 -4.57 -4.83
N GLY A 75 -11.54 -5.52 -3.92
CA GLY A 75 -11.44 -5.30 -2.47
C GLY A 75 -10.03 -4.96 -1.98
N LEU A 76 -8.99 -5.26 -2.77
CA LEU A 76 -7.59 -4.95 -2.45
C LEU A 76 -7.16 -3.57 -2.95
N ILE A 77 -7.94 -2.92 -3.82
CA ILE A 77 -7.61 -1.59 -4.31
C ILE A 77 -7.91 -0.57 -3.21
N PRO A 78 -6.98 0.35 -2.88
CA PRO A 78 -7.25 1.42 -1.92
C PRO A 78 -8.37 2.35 -2.43
N GLU A 79 -9.41 2.52 -1.63
CA GLU A 79 -10.46 3.53 -1.85
C GLU A 79 -9.99 4.83 -1.21
N PHE A 80 -9.67 5.84 -2.04
CA PHE A 80 -9.20 7.15 -1.56
C PHE A 80 -10.35 8.13 -1.23
N GLY A 81 -11.60 7.65 -1.15
CA GLY A 81 -12.80 8.50 -1.01
C GLY A 81 -13.49 8.50 0.36
N GLY A 82 -12.91 7.84 1.38
CA GLY A 82 -13.53 7.69 2.71
C GLY A 82 -13.04 8.71 3.75
N GLY A 83 -12.74 9.94 3.35
CA GLY A 83 -12.54 11.03 4.30
C GLY A 83 -13.86 11.36 4.98
N ARG A 84 -13.86 11.56 6.30
CA ARG A 84 -15.02 12.08 7.02
C ARG A 84 -15.36 13.45 6.40
N PRO A 85 -16.61 13.70 5.95
CA PRO A 85 -16.99 15.04 5.52
C PRO A 85 -16.79 15.98 6.71
N SER A 86 -16.18 17.13 6.45
CA SER A 86 -16.10 18.27 7.39
C SER A 86 -17.45 18.96 7.50
#